data_AF-A0A520J8E0-F1
#
_entry.id   AF-A0A520J8E0-F1
#
_cell.length_a   1.000
_cell.length_b   1.000
_cell.length_c   1.000
_cell.angle_alpha   90.00
_cell.angle_beta   90.00
_cell.angle_gamma   90.00
#
_symmetry.space_group_name_H-M   'P 1'
#
loop_
_entity.id
_entity.type
_entity.pdbx_description
1 polymer ?
#
loop_
_entity_poly.entity_id
_entity_poly.type
_entity_poly.pdbx_seq_one_letter_code
_entity_poly.pdbx_strand_id
1 'polypeptide(L)' 'IWKGRWRGQRQRWFIYRFLGDDSDVDIATVHEEFRAWRWADPADLPTIIVPFKKALYEAVLDAFAPHLGVVGSQ' A
#
# COMPACT_ATOMS: atom_id res chain seq x y z
N ILE A 1 -26.02 0.62 8.64
CA ILE A 1 -25.37 0.58 7.30
C ILE A 1 -25.48 1.98 6.72
N TRP A 2 -24.34 2.61 6.41
CA TRP A 2 -24.24 4.01 5.97
C TRP A 2 -25.20 4.29 4.80
N LYS A 3 -26.10 5.27 4.97
CA LYS A 3 -27.29 5.56 4.15
C LYS A 3 -27.00 6.00 2.70
N GLY A 4 -26.33 5.19 1.89
CA GLY A 4 -26.23 5.37 0.43
C GLY A 4 -25.60 6.68 -0.08
N ARG A 5 -25.02 7.50 0.81
CA ARG A 5 -24.53 8.85 0.47
C ARG A 5 -23.28 8.84 -0.42
N TRP A 6 -22.54 7.73 -0.44
CA TRP A 6 -21.26 7.64 -1.15
C TRP A 6 -21.22 6.37 -2.00
N ARG A 7 -21.01 6.54 -3.31
CA ARG A 7 -20.99 5.45 -4.31
C ARG A 7 -19.66 4.70 -4.39
N GLY A 8 -18.70 5.06 -3.53
CA GLY A 8 -17.34 4.53 -3.53
C GLY A 8 -16.29 5.63 -3.63
N GLN A 9 -15.05 5.23 -3.89
CA GLN A 9 -13.92 6.13 -4.06
C GLN A 9 -13.29 5.93 -5.44
N ARG A 10 -13.04 7.04 -6.14
CA ARG A 10 -12.18 7.03 -7.32
C ARG A 10 -10.75 7.23 -6.85
N GLN A 11 -9.88 6.26 -7.13
CA GLN A 11 -8.51 6.23 -6.63
C GLN A 11 -7.51 6.32 -7.80
N ARG A 12 -6.37 6.95 -7.55
CA ARG A 12 -5.19 6.91 -8.42
C ARG A 12 -4.04 6.38 -7.59
N TRP A 13 -3.30 5.42 -8.15
CA TRP A 13 -2.19 4.77 -7.47
C TRP A 13 -0.87 5.24 -8.06
N PHE A 14 0.14 5.32 -7.21
CA PHE A 14 1.50 5.73 -7.57
C PHE A 14 2.47 4.74 -6.93
N ILE A 15 3.55 4.45 -7.62
CA ILE A 15 4.69 3.67 -7.11
C ILE A 15 5.89 4.59 -6.95
N TYR A 16 6.61 4.43 -5.85
CA TYR A 16 7.81 5.19 -5.54
C TYR A 16 8.95 4.24 -5.17
N ARG A 17 10.17 4.57 -5.58
CA ARG A 17 11.38 4.03 -4.97
C ARG A 17 11.73 4.93 -3.80
N PHE A 18 11.71 4.38 -2.59
CA PHE A 18 12.18 5.09 -1.40
C PHE A 18 13.71 5.19 -1.44
N LEU A 19 14.24 6.41 -1.24
CA LEU A 19 15.67 6.72 -1.31
C LEU A 19 16.22 7.27 0.01
N GLY A 20 15.39 7.33 1.05
CA GLY A 20 15.78 7.76 2.39
C GLY A 20 16.10 6.60 3.31
N ASP A 21 16.11 6.87 4.60
CA ASP A 21 16.33 5.90 5.66
C ASP A 21 15.03 5.57 6.39
N ASP A 22 14.95 4.41 7.06
CA ASP A 22 13.75 3.99 7.80
C ASP A 22 13.30 5.02 8.85
N SER A 23 14.23 5.83 9.39
CA SER A 23 13.92 6.92 10.33
C SER A 23 13.13 8.07 9.72
N ASP A 24 13.11 8.21 8.40
CA ASP A 24 12.33 9.24 7.71
C ASP A 24 10.83 8.90 7.66
N VAL A 25 10.45 7.65 7.98
CA VAL A 25 9.04 7.21 8.05
C VAL A 25 8.47 7.54 9.43
N ASP A 26 8.00 8.77 9.59
CA ASP A 26 7.28 9.21 10.78
C ASP A 26 5.77 9.04 10.63
N ILE A 27 5.19 8.12 11.42
CA ILE A 27 3.75 7.87 11.48
C ILE A 27 3.07 8.50 12.71
N ALA A 28 3.84 9.08 13.63
CA ALA A 28 3.36 9.68 14.88
C ALA A 28 2.87 11.12 14.65
N THR A 29 1.74 11.25 13.97
CA THR A 29 1.13 12.55 13.63
C THR A 29 0.01 12.92 14.61
N VAL A 30 -0.46 14.17 14.57
CA VAL A 30 -1.56 14.67 15.44
C VAL A 30 -2.84 13.81 15.31
N HIS A 31 -3.08 13.25 14.13
CA HIS A 31 -4.18 12.34 13.85
C HIS A 31 -3.64 11.10 13.13
N GLU A 32 -3.11 10.14 13.90
CA GLU A 32 -2.51 8.92 13.38
C GLU A 32 -3.49 8.12 12.50
N GLU A 33 -3.12 7.93 11.23
CA GLU A 33 -3.79 6.96 10.34
C GLU A 33 -3.25 5.54 10.55
N PHE A 34 -1.96 5.43 10.92
CA PHE A 34 -1.25 4.17 11.08
C PHE A 34 -0.65 4.05 12.49
N ARG A 35 -0.74 2.86 13.07
CA ARG A 35 -0.15 2.53 14.39
C ARG A 35 1.22 1.88 14.33
N ALA A 36 1.56 1.31 13.17
CA ALA A 36 2.76 0.52 12.94
C ALA A 36 2.99 0.41 11.43
N TRP A 37 4.26 0.25 11.04
CA TRP A 37 4.66 0.02 9.66
C TRP A 37 5.78 -1.03 9.60
N ARG A 38 5.92 -1.68 8.45
CA ARG A 38 7.05 -2.56 8.12
C ARG A 38 7.20 -2.61 6.61
N TRP A 39 8.41 -2.88 6.12
CA TRP A 39 8.58 -3.34 4.75
C TRP A 39 7.94 -4.72 4.56
N ALA A 40 7.38 -4.94 3.37
CA ALA A 40 6.76 -6.20 2.98
C ALA A 40 7.10 -6.49 1.51
N ASP A 41 7.26 -7.77 1.17
CA ASP A 41 7.35 -8.15 -0.23
C ASP A 41 6.03 -7.77 -0.94
N PRO A 42 6.07 -7.17 -2.13
CA PRO A 42 4.87 -6.87 -2.90
C PRO A 42 3.94 -8.09 -3.07
N ALA A 43 4.49 -9.30 -3.22
CA ALA A 43 3.73 -10.55 -3.34
C ALA A 43 2.92 -10.90 -2.08
N ASP A 44 3.33 -10.42 -0.91
CA ASP A 44 2.62 -10.66 0.35
C ASP A 44 1.42 -9.71 0.53
N LEU A 45 1.39 -8.56 -0.15
CA LEU A 45 0.37 -7.53 0.08
C LEU A 45 -1.08 -8.04 -0.06
N PRO A 46 -1.45 -8.87 -1.06
CA PRO A 46 -2.80 -9.42 -1.19
C PRO A 46 -3.21 -10.34 -0.03
N THR A 47 -2.24 -10.85 0.74
CA THR A 47 -2.49 -11.76 1.87
C THR A 47 -2.68 -11.03 3.21
N ILE A 48 -2.05 -9.86 3.37
CA ILE A 48 -2.09 -9.07 4.61
C ILE A 48 -3.10 -7.92 4.58
N ILE A 49 -3.56 -7.53 3.38
CA ILE A 49 -4.56 -6.47 3.21
C ILE A 49 -5.95 -6.95 3.66
N VAL A 50 -6.83 -6.00 3.99
CA VAL A 50 -8.24 -6.29 4.28
C VAL A 50 -8.94 -6.98 3.09
N PRO A 51 -9.78 -8.00 3.31
CA PRO A 51 -10.27 -8.88 2.24
C PRO A 51 -10.95 -8.16 1.07
N PHE A 52 -11.75 -7.11 1.34
CA PHE A 52 -12.47 -6.39 0.29
C PHE A 52 -11.56 -5.54 -0.63
N LYS A 53 -10.29 -5.31 -0.26
CA LYS A 53 -9.29 -4.62 -1.08
C LYS A 53 -8.34 -5.57 -1.82
N LYS A 54 -8.45 -6.89 -1.61
CA LYS A 54 -7.51 -7.86 -2.18
C LYS A 54 -7.38 -7.74 -3.70
N ALA A 55 -8.50 -7.81 -4.42
CA ALA A 55 -8.52 -7.71 -5.88
C ALA A 55 -7.99 -6.36 -6.41
N LEU A 56 -8.17 -5.28 -5.63
CA LEU A 56 -7.61 -3.98 -5.97
C LEU A 56 -6.08 -4.00 -5.88
N TYR A 57 -5.53 -4.61 -4.83
CA TYR A 57 -4.09 -4.71 -4.63
C TYR A 57 -3.44 -5.64 -5.68
N GLU A 58 -4.09 -6.75 -6.03
CA GLU A 58 -3.65 -7.61 -7.14
C GLU A 58 -3.55 -6.81 -8.44
N ALA A 59 -4.59 -6.05 -8.80
CA ALA A 59 -4.58 -5.21 -10.00
C ALA A 59 -3.51 -4.10 -9.97
N VAL A 60 -3.23 -3.52 -8.80
CA VAL A 60 -2.18 -2.50 -8.63
C VAL A 60 -0.79 -3.13 -8.81
N LEU A 61 -0.57 -4.32 -8.26
CA LEU A 61 0.69 -5.06 -8.42
C LEU A 61 0.93 -5.45 -9.87
N ASP A 62 -0.09 -5.98 -10.56
CA ASP A 62 -0.01 -6.32 -11.98
C ASP A 62 0.32 -5.08 -12.83
N ALA A 63 -0.33 -3.95 -12.55
CA ALA A 63 -0.09 -2.69 -13.27
C ALA A 63 1.34 -2.15 -13.08
N PHE A 64 1.96 -2.42 -11.93
CA PHE A 64 3.31 -1.95 -11.61
C PHE A 64 4.39 -3.04 -11.73
N ALA A 65 4.05 -4.26 -12.14
CA ALA A 65 4.99 -5.38 -12.21
C ALA A 65 6.30 -5.05 -12.96
N PRO A 66 6.31 -4.30 -14.08
CA PRO A 66 7.56 -3.92 -14.77
C PRO A 66 8.47 -2.98 -13.96
N HIS A 67 7.96 -2.36 -12.89
CA HIS A 67 8.63 -1.38 -12.03
C HIS A 67 8.92 -1.90 -10.62
N LEU A 68 8.36 -3.05 -10.25
CA LEU A 68 8.73 -3.76 -9.03
C LEU A 68 10.13 -4.33 -9.27
N GLY A 69 11.14 -3.68 -8.70
CA GLY A 69 12.52 -4.13 -8.83
C GLY A 69 12.68 -5.57 -8.34
N VAL A 70 13.57 -6.33 -8.97
CA VAL A 70 14.03 -7.60 -8.40
C VAL A 70 14.65 -7.27 -7.05
N VAL A 71 14.06 -7.75 -5.95
CA VAL A 71 14.61 -7.61 -4.61
C VAL A 71 15.93 -8.39 -4.61
N GLY A 72 17.02 -7.72 -4.94
CA GLY A 72 18.35 -8.22 -4.69
C GLY A 72 18.54 -8.26 -3.19
N SER A 73 18.55 -9.46 -2.63
CA SER A 73 19.10 -9.73 -1.31
C SER A 73 20.50 -9.12 -1.25
N GLN A 74 20.67 -8.12 -0.38
CA GLN A 74 21.97 -7.87 0.25
C GLN A 74 22.07 -8.71 1.51
#